data_AF-A0A533SBW1-F1
#
_entry.id   AF-A0A533SBW1-F1
#
_cell.length_a   1.000
_cell.length_b   1.000
_cell.length_c   1.000
_cell.angle_alpha   90.00
_cell.angle_beta   90.00
_cell.angle_gamma   90.00
#
_symmetry.space_group_name_H-M   'P 1'
#
loop_
_entity.id
_entity.type
_entity.pdbx_description
1 polymer ?
#
loop_
_entity_poly.entity_id
_entity_poly.type
_entity_poly.pdbx_seq_one_letter_code
_entity_poly.pdbx_strand_id
1 'polypeptide(L)'
;LVPVTEANYEYAFEVGNELRKKGIPVITEFPAKSLSSTMEKASKKGPKFAIIIGDKEASTKTVTIKDMRSGVQEVCTIDVAVRKICG
;
A
#
# COMPACT_ATOMS: atom_id res chain seq x y z
N LEU A 1 -1.91 -2.80 -1.40
CA LEU A 1 -0.68 -2.94 -0.60
C LEU A 1 0.35 -3.64 -1.44
N VAL A 2 1.49 -3.01 -1.63
CA VAL A 2 2.60 -3.50 -2.45
C VAL A 2 3.86 -3.37 -1.58
N PRO A 3 4.23 -4.41 -0.82
CA PRO A 3 5.54 -4.43 -0.19
C PRO A 3 6.63 -4.47 -1.26
N VAL A 4 7.71 -3.71 -1.05
CA VAL A 4 8.83 -3.62 -2.01
C VAL A 4 9.73 -4.85 -1.92
N THR A 5 9.93 -5.38 -0.71
CA THR A 5 10.72 -6.58 -0.44
C THR A 5 10.00 -7.53 0.52
N GLU A 6 10.49 -8.77 0.64
CA GLU A 6 9.99 -9.76 1.60
C GLU A 6 10.08 -9.28 3.06
N ALA A 7 11.10 -8.48 3.39
CA ALA A 7 11.25 -7.90 4.73
C ALA A 7 10.09 -6.96 5.11
N ASN A 8 9.36 -6.44 4.11
CA ASN A 8 8.24 -5.54 4.35
C ASN A 8 6.89 -6.27 4.42
N TYR A 9 6.86 -7.60 4.27
CA TYR A 9 5.61 -8.36 4.22
C TYR A 9 4.85 -8.30 5.53
N GLU A 10 5.56 -8.45 6.65
CA GLU A 10 4.95 -8.44 7.98
C GLU A 10 4.24 -7.11 8.25
N TYR A 11 4.95 -6.00 8.03
CA TYR A 11 4.37 -4.67 8.17
C TYR A 11 3.24 -4.40 7.15
N ALA A 12 3.36 -4.88 5.90
CA ALA A 12 2.28 -4.78 4.94
C ALA A 12 1.03 -5.59 5.34
N PHE A 13 1.20 -6.74 5.99
CA PHE A 13 0.11 -7.49 6.58
C PHE A 13 -0.55 -6.73 7.73
N GLU A 14 0.26 -6.12 8.61
CA GLU A 14 -0.23 -5.31 9.74
C GLU A 14 -1.10 -4.14 9.24
N VAL A 15 -0.57 -3.34 8.30
CA VAL A 15 -1.29 -2.24 7.65
C VAL A 15 -2.56 -2.73 6.98
N GLY A 16 -2.48 -3.84 6.25
CA GLY A 16 -3.64 -4.44 5.59
C GLY A 16 -4.72 -4.87 6.56
N ASN A 17 -4.33 -5.39 7.72
CA ASN A 17 -5.27 -5.75 8.79
C ASN A 17 -5.91 -4.52 9.41
N GLU A 18 -5.18 -3.43 9.65
CA GLU A 18 -5.77 -2.19 10.19
C GLU A 18 -6.84 -1.62 9.25
N LEU A 19 -6.52 -1.55 7.95
CA LEU A 19 -7.45 -1.11 6.93
C LEU A 19 -8.70 -2.02 6.88
N ARG A 20 -8.52 -3.35 6.93
CA ARG A 20 -9.65 -4.30 6.96
C ARG A 20 -10.50 -4.15 8.23
N LYS A 21 -9.88 -3.94 9.39
CA LYS A 21 -10.59 -3.66 10.65
C LYS A 21 -11.45 -2.40 10.56
N LYS A 22 -11.02 -1.43 9.76
CA LYS A 22 -11.78 -0.20 9.45
C LYS A 22 -12.84 -0.39 8.36
N GLY A 23 -13.01 -1.60 7.82
CA GLY A 23 -13.97 -1.92 6.77
C GLY A 23 -13.48 -1.60 5.35
N ILE A 24 -12.20 -1.27 5.18
CA ILE A 24 -11.64 -0.93 3.87
C ILE A 24 -11.17 -2.21 3.17
N PRO A 25 -11.70 -2.56 2.00
CA PRO A 25 -11.23 -3.71 1.23
C PRO A 25 -9.83 -3.40 0.67
N VAL A 26 -8.84 -4.16 1.11
CA VAL A 26 -7.45 -4.02 0.65
C VAL A 26 -7.00 -5.29 -0.04
N ILE A 27 -6.36 -5.11 -1.20
CA ILE A 27 -5.67 -6.16 -1.92
C ILE A 27 -4.18 -5.99 -1.66
N THR A 28 -3.54 -7.06 -1.18
CA THR A 28 -2.09 -7.14 -1.04
C THR A 28 -1.56 -7.87 -2.27
N GLU A 29 -0.70 -7.20 -3.03
CA GLU A 29 0.05 -7.80 -4.13
C GLU A 29 1.48 -8.02 -3.67
N PHE A 30 1.85 -9.29 -3.53
CA PHE A 30 3.19 -9.67 -3.16
C PHE A 30 4.13 -9.52 -4.37
N PRO A 31 5.32 -8.92 -4.20
CA PRO A 31 6.28 -8.80 -5.26
C PRO A 31 6.64 -10.17 -5.83
N ALA A 32 6.44 -10.34 -7.13
CA ALA A 32 6.77 -11.57 -7.85
C ALA A 32 7.96 -11.30 -8.76
N LYS A 33 9.14 -11.89 -8.48
CA LYS A 33 10.42 -11.80 -9.22
C LYS A 33 10.96 -10.37 -9.53
N SER A 34 10.13 -9.35 -9.73
CA SER A 34 10.49 -7.94 -9.97
C SER A 34 9.37 -6.97 -9.52
N LEU A 35 9.77 -5.83 -8.93
CA LEU A 35 8.86 -4.78 -8.46
C LEU A 35 7.99 -4.20 -9.58
N SER A 36 8.57 -4.06 -10.78
CA SER A 36 7.91 -3.53 -11.97
C SER A 36 6.71 -4.38 -12.40
N SER A 37 6.83 -5.71 -12.43
CA SER A 37 5.71 -6.60 -12.79
C SER A 37 4.57 -6.54 -11.75
N THR A 38 4.94 -6.38 -10.47
CA THR A 38 4.00 -6.31 -9.36
C THR A 38 3.21 -5.01 -9.40
N MET A 39 3.88 -3.89 -9.67
CA MET A 39 3.24 -2.61 -9.91
C MET A 39 2.29 -2.65 -11.11
N GLU A 40 2.67 -3.33 -12.19
CA GLU A 40 1.83 -3.47 -13.38
C GLU A 40 0.54 -4.25 -13.06
N LYS A 41 0.66 -5.35 -12.31
CA LYS A 41 -0.50 -6.14 -11.84
C LYS A 41 -1.40 -5.33 -10.90
N ALA A 42 -0.80 -4.62 -9.94
CA ALA A 42 -1.53 -3.77 -9.01
C ALA A 42 -2.26 -2.64 -9.73
N SER A 43 -1.63 -2.03 -10.74
CA SER A 43 -2.24 -0.98 -11.57
C SER A 43 -3.36 -1.52 -12.46
N LYS A 44 -3.19 -2.73 -13.03
CA LYS A 44 -4.23 -3.41 -13.82
C LYS A 44 -5.49 -3.75 -13.03
N LYS A 45 -5.38 -3.95 -11.72
CA LYS A 45 -6.55 -4.16 -10.85
C LYS A 45 -7.42 -2.90 -10.68
N GLY A 46 -7.00 -1.75 -11.19
CA GLY A 46 -7.77 -0.50 -11.18
C GLY A 46 -8.09 0.08 -9.79
N PRO A 47 -7.29 -0.11 -8.73
CA PRO A 47 -7.59 0.52 -7.46
C PRO A 47 -7.44 2.06 -7.57
N LYS A 48 -8.35 2.80 -6.92
CA LYS A 48 -8.25 4.27 -6.83
C LYS A 48 -6.96 4.73 -6.16
N PHE A 49 -6.50 3.95 -5.18
CA PHE A 49 -5.29 4.21 -4.40
C PHE A 49 -4.42 2.95 -4.33
N ALA A 50 -3.11 3.10 -4.52
CA ALA A 50 -2.12 2.06 -4.31
C ALA A 50 -1.27 2.40 -3.07
N ILE A 51 -1.21 1.49 -2.11
CA ILE A 51 -0.36 1.65 -0.93
C ILE A 51 0.94 0.87 -1.16
N ILE A 52 2.07 1.57 -1.10
CA ILE A 52 3.43 1.06 -1.28
C ILE A 52 4.14 1.07 0.07
N ILE A 53 4.84 -0.02 0.39
CA ILE A 53 5.57 -0.16 1.64
C ILE A 53 6.99 -0.63 1.34
N GLY A 54 7.96 0.26 1.50
CA GLY A 54 9.36 -0.08 1.50
C GLY A 54 9.94 -0.13 2.91
N ASP A 55 11.27 -0.27 2.98
CA ASP A 55 12.00 -0.37 4.23
C ASP A 55 11.89 0.91 5.09
N LYS A 56 11.79 2.07 4.42
CA LYS A 56 11.61 3.35 5.09
C LYS A 56 10.24 3.45 5.76
N GLU A 57 9.19 3.09 5.03
CA GLU A 57 7.82 3.06 5.53
C GLU A 57 7.69 2.09 6.71
N ALA A 58 8.24 0.88 6.57
CA ALA A 58 8.26 -0.11 7.64
C ALA A 58 9.01 0.36 8.89
N SER A 59 10.18 0.99 8.72
CA SER A 59 10.98 1.49 9.85
C SER A 59 10.35 2.69 10.56
N THR A 60 9.63 3.54 9.82
CA THR A 60 9.02 4.77 10.35
C THR A 60 7.56 4.62 10.73
N LYS A 61 6.99 3.42 10.60
CA LYS A 61 5.55 3.16 10.76
C LYS A 61 4.67 4.11 9.94
N THR A 62 5.11 4.39 8.71
CA THR A 62 4.36 5.18 7.72
C THR A 62 3.99 4.31 6.53
N VAL A 63 3.19 4.83 5.61
CA VAL A 63 2.82 4.18 4.36
C VAL A 63 2.83 5.20 3.23
N THR A 64 3.23 4.76 2.04
CA THR A 64 3.18 5.60 0.85
C THR A 64 1.89 5.32 0.10
N ILE A 65 1.06 6.34 -0.08
CA ILE A 65 -0.16 6.24 -0.88
C ILE A 65 0.09 6.90 -2.21
N LYS A 66 -0.21 6.16 -3.27
CA LYS A 66 -0.25 6.64 -4.64
C LYS A 66 -1.70 6.76 -5.07
N ASP A 67 -2.13 7.97 -5.37
CA ASP A 67 -3.38 8.21 -6.08
C ASP A 67 -3.16 7.85 -7.55
N MET A 68 -3.88 6.84 -8.03
CA MET A 68 -3.77 6.38 -9.41
C MET A 68 -4.54 7.29 -10.39
N ARG A 69 -5.40 8.18 -9.88
CA ARG A 69 -6.22 9.13 -10.63
C ARG A 69 -5.46 10.42 -10.91
N SER A 70 -4.80 10.98 -9.89
CA SER A 70 -3.95 12.17 -10.03
C SER A 70 -2.48 11.87 -10.30
N GLY A 71 -2.03 10.64 -10.02
CA GLY A 71 -0.63 10.23 -10.10
C GLY A 71 0.22 10.67 -8.90
N VAL A 72 -0.38 11.40 -7.94
CA VAL A 72 0.32 11.95 -6.76
C VAL A 72 0.71 10.82 -5.81
N GLN A 73 1.94 10.88 -5.31
CA GLN A 73 2.44 10.00 -4.25
C GLN A 73 2.75 10.81 -3.01
N GLU A 74 2.30 10.32 -1.86
CA GLU A 74 2.54 10.96 -0.57
C GLU A 74 2.77 9.93 0.53
N VAL A 75 3.62 10.29 1.48
CA VAL A 75 3.90 9.49 2.66
C VAL A 75 3.02 10.00 3.79
N CYS A 76 2.26 9.10 4.41
CA CYS A 76 1.44 9.45 5.56
C CYS A 76 1.32 8.27 6.54
N THR A 77 0.75 8.49 7.71
CA THR A 77 0.50 7.41 8.67
C THR A 77 -0.71 6.58 8.26
N ILE A 78 -0.85 5.38 8.83
CA ILE A 78 -1.97 4.48 8.51
C ILE A 78 -3.32 5.15 8.81
N ASP A 79 -3.43 5.92 9.89
CA ASP A 79 -4.66 6.66 10.22
C ASP A 79 -5.02 7.69 9.15
N VAL A 80 -4.04 8.45 8.66
CA VAL A 80 -4.26 9.41 7.55
C VAL A 80 -4.62 8.67 6.28
N ALA A 81 -3.98 7.53 6.00
CA ALA A 81 -4.28 6.69 4.86
C ALA A 81 -5.72 6.19 4.86
N VAL A 82 -6.18 5.68 6.01
CA VAL A 82 -7.55 5.24 6.22
C VAL A 82 -8.53 6.38 5.95
N ARG A 83 -8.27 7.57 6.48
CA ARG A 83 -9.14 8.75 6.24
C ARG A 83 -9.19 9.13 4.76
N LYS A 84 -8.07 9.07 4.04
CA LYS A 84 -8.02 9.38 2.61
C LYS A 84 -8.75 8.37 1.72
N ILE A 85 -8.72 7.10 2.11
CA ILE A 85 -9.38 6.02 1.34
C ILE A 85 -10.88 5.93 1.66
N CYS A 86 -11.27 6.26 2.89
CA CYS A 86 -12.66 6.24 3.34
C CYS A 86 -13.42 7.55 3.03
N GLY A 87 -12.70 8.66 2.87
CA GLY A 87 -13.24 9.98 2.57
C GLY A 87 -13.67 10.20 1.12
#